data_AF-A0A9W8H6Q2-F1
#
_entry.id   AF-A0A9W8H6Q2-F1
#
_cell.length_a   1.000
_cell.length_b   1.000
_cell.length_c   1.000
_cell.angle_alpha   90.00
_cell.angle_beta   90.00
_cell.angle_gamma   90.00
#
_symmetry.space_group_name_H-M   'P 1'
#
loop_
_entity.id
_entity.type
_entity.pdbx_description
1 polymer ?
#
loop_
_entity_poly.entity_id
_entity_poly.type
_entity_poly.pdbx_seq_one_letter_code
_entity_poly.pdbx_strand_id
1 'polypeptide(L)'
;MKYTFAFAALASVAVADFRPRTAGQDLCCAANKDRAAHGLPPLKWSPDIDWVAMQHSDWMAKMGEINHEENPGPTKLFGDRLLRGGIRFRTAGENLSKGYELWQVEPAWMNSPDHRANILGATYTVCGGAATDPGRYFTVNFASPMDPADDAKYYNLLCVNGLSTGAQNDLPGPQKPPTSQPPAPKPTPPQPTPQPPTPKPQPPQQPQQPQQPQKPAVQQPPAPKPQQPTPQPQLPQKPAVQQPVRRPVIPPSQAPEARILLIQSHVVSGYVGNRAATFPLQLLGHEVDVINTVQFSNHTGYNGFAGERFSAQHMLELYAGLRANGLDRGYTHLVAGYMGNAENVRAVEQIAAGLRDANPGLVVVVDPVLGDDGALYVPEPLVALYRDVLCPAAALLTPNQFEAEQLSGVRIGSLADAKRACDRLHALGARSVVVTSMQADGDADRLLLVGSERDSGDQFAIAFPRLHGWFTGSGDLFAALLTARLHECRALRRACELATASQAAVMAATKRHQEEAPGAAMPAAPCPRGERPAATVRAFELRIVPSQHLILSPPLAYTAFDI
;
A
#
# COMPACT_ATOMS: atom_id res chain seq x y z
N MET A 1 57.29 -5.60 -35.16
CA MET A 1 56.13 -5.02 -35.88
C MET A 1 54.88 -5.43 -35.14
N LYS A 2 54.12 -4.46 -34.62
CA LYS A 2 52.91 -4.64 -33.81
C LYS A 2 51.69 -4.68 -34.74
N TYR A 3 50.77 -5.63 -34.54
CA TYR A 3 49.39 -5.48 -35.02
C TYR A 3 48.44 -5.64 -33.85
N THR A 4 47.78 -4.52 -33.53
CA THR A 4 46.81 -4.33 -32.47
C THR A 4 45.43 -4.77 -32.99
N PHE A 5 44.76 -5.70 -32.32
CA PHE A 5 43.35 -5.99 -32.58
C PHE A 5 42.48 -4.97 -31.83
N ALA A 6 41.77 -4.13 -32.57
CA ALA A 6 40.73 -3.26 -32.04
C ALA A 6 39.43 -4.06 -31.88
N PHE A 7 38.95 -4.21 -30.65
CA PHE A 7 37.59 -4.67 -30.38
C PHE A 7 36.63 -3.50 -30.63
N ALA A 8 35.77 -3.63 -31.63
CA ALA A 8 34.64 -2.73 -31.83
C ALA A 8 33.64 -2.92 -30.68
N ALA A 9 33.28 -1.81 -30.02
CA ALA A 9 32.23 -1.77 -29.03
C ALA A 9 30.88 -2.10 -29.70
N LEU A 10 30.30 -3.26 -29.34
CA LEU A 10 28.88 -3.52 -29.55
C LEU A 10 28.12 -2.60 -28.60
N ALA A 11 27.48 -1.57 -29.14
CA ALA A 11 26.51 -0.77 -28.42
C ALA A 11 25.40 -1.70 -27.93
N SER A 12 25.22 -1.79 -26.61
CA SER A 12 24.06 -2.48 -26.02
C SER A 12 22.82 -1.70 -26.41
N VAL A 13 21.99 -2.26 -27.28
CA VAL A 13 20.62 -1.80 -27.44
C VAL A 13 19.96 -1.96 -26.07
N ALA A 14 19.49 -0.84 -25.51
CA ALA A 14 18.68 -0.84 -24.30
C ALA A 14 17.50 -1.80 -24.52
N VAL A 15 17.45 -2.88 -23.74
CA VAL A 15 16.26 -3.71 -23.64
C VAL A 15 15.21 -2.80 -22.99
N ALA A 16 14.28 -2.29 -23.80
CA ALA A 16 13.12 -1.59 -23.28
C ALA A 16 12.44 -2.51 -22.25
N ASP A 17 12.11 -1.95 -21.08
CA ASP A 17 11.40 -2.63 -19.99
C ASP A 17 10.17 -3.39 -20.52
N PHE A 18 10.32 -4.70 -20.76
CA PHE A 18 9.21 -5.55 -21.17
C PHE A 18 8.38 -5.86 -19.93
N ARG A 19 7.44 -4.97 -19.60
CA ARG A 19 6.34 -5.32 -18.69
C ARG A 19 5.41 -6.26 -19.44
N PRO A 20 5.17 -7.50 -18.97
CA PRO A 20 4.17 -8.36 -19.59
C PRO A 20 2.80 -7.66 -19.51
N ARG A 21 2.11 -7.58 -20.64
CA ARG A 21 0.77 -7.01 -20.72
C ARG A 21 -0.22 -7.89 -19.94
N THR A 22 -1.22 -7.28 -19.32
CA THR A 22 -2.34 -8.04 -18.75
C THR A 22 -3.16 -8.68 -19.88
N ALA A 23 -3.94 -9.71 -19.57
CA ALA A 23 -4.86 -10.30 -20.54
C ALA A 23 -5.82 -9.23 -21.14
N GLY A 24 -6.31 -8.30 -20.32
CA GLY A 24 -7.13 -7.17 -20.79
C GLY A 24 -6.40 -6.25 -21.77
N GLN A 25 -5.12 -5.94 -21.51
CA GLN A 25 -4.30 -5.16 -22.43
C GLN A 25 -4.01 -5.91 -23.74
N ASP A 26 -3.77 -7.21 -23.68
CA ASP A 26 -3.57 -8.04 -24.88
C ASP A 26 -4.85 -8.14 -25.72
N LEU A 27 -6.00 -8.33 -25.09
CA LEU A 27 -7.31 -8.37 -25.75
C LEU A 27 -7.67 -7.02 -26.38
N CYS A 28 -7.53 -5.92 -25.65
CA CYS A 28 -7.70 -4.57 -26.20
C CYS A 28 -6.72 -4.27 -27.34
N CYS A 29 -5.48 -4.74 -27.24
CA CYS A 29 -4.50 -4.59 -28.32
C CYS A 29 -4.91 -5.39 -29.56
N ALA A 30 -5.43 -6.61 -29.39
CA ALA A 30 -5.94 -7.44 -30.48
C ALA A 30 -7.14 -6.77 -31.16
N ALA A 31 -8.15 -6.34 -30.40
CA ALA A 31 -9.29 -5.59 -30.90
C ALA A 31 -8.89 -4.33 -31.68
N ASN A 32 -7.87 -3.61 -31.20
CA ASN A 32 -7.36 -2.43 -31.91
C ASN A 32 -6.66 -2.75 -33.23
N LYS A 33 -6.05 -3.93 -33.39
CA LYS A 33 -5.51 -4.36 -34.69
C LYS A 33 -6.63 -4.59 -35.70
N ASP A 34 -7.71 -5.26 -35.27
CA ASP A 34 -8.87 -5.51 -36.13
C ASP A 34 -9.60 -4.21 -36.48
N ARG A 35 -9.78 -3.31 -35.51
CA ARG A 35 -10.33 -1.96 -35.75
C ARG A 35 -9.51 -1.15 -36.73
N ALA A 36 -8.17 -1.17 -36.60
CA ALA A 36 -7.28 -0.49 -37.53
C ALA A 36 -7.41 -1.06 -38.96
N ALA A 37 -7.52 -2.38 -39.11
CA ALA A 37 -7.75 -3.03 -40.40
C ALA A 37 -9.09 -2.63 -41.06
N HIS A 38 -10.06 -2.14 -40.27
CA HIS A 38 -11.36 -1.66 -40.73
C HIS A 38 -11.48 -0.13 -40.71
N GLY A 39 -10.36 0.61 -40.57
CA GLY A 39 -10.35 2.07 -40.62
C GLY A 39 -11.01 2.77 -39.42
N LEU A 40 -11.15 2.07 -38.29
CA LEU A 40 -11.74 2.60 -37.07
C LEU A 40 -10.68 3.16 -36.10
N PRO A 41 -11.01 4.18 -35.29
CA PRO A 41 -10.10 4.67 -34.28
C PRO A 41 -9.84 3.61 -33.20
N PRO A 42 -8.61 3.57 -32.63
CA PRO A 42 -8.29 2.64 -31.56
C PRO A 42 -9.05 2.99 -30.28
N LEU A 43 -9.50 1.96 -29.58
CA LEU A 43 -10.03 2.04 -28.24
C LEU A 43 -8.90 2.32 -27.26
N LYS A 44 -9.13 3.24 -26.33
CA LYS A 44 -8.23 3.45 -25.20
C LYS A 44 -8.49 2.37 -24.15
N TRP A 45 -7.45 1.60 -23.82
CA TRP A 45 -7.53 0.66 -22.71
C TRP A 45 -7.83 1.40 -21.40
N SER A 46 -8.76 0.86 -20.61
CA SER A 46 -9.22 1.42 -19.34
C SER A 46 -9.08 0.40 -18.20
N PRO A 47 -8.23 0.67 -17.18
CA PRO A 47 -8.08 -0.24 -16.03
C PRO A 47 -9.37 -0.39 -15.21
N ASP A 48 -10.23 0.61 -15.19
CA ASP A 48 -11.51 0.54 -14.47
C ASP A 48 -12.47 -0.44 -15.16
N ILE A 49 -12.47 -0.47 -16.49
CA ILE A 49 -13.28 -1.42 -17.28
C ILE A 49 -12.68 -2.83 -17.21
N ASP A 50 -11.35 -2.97 -17.22
CA ASP A 50 -10.65 -4.24 -16.95
C ASP A 50 -11.12 -4.85 -15.62
N TRP A 51 -11.22 -4.03 -14.57
CA TRP A 51 -11.65 -4.49 -13.25
C TRP A 51 -13.09 -5.00 -13.22
N VAL A 52 -14.00 -4.34 -13.95
CA VAL A 52 -15.38 -4.81 -14.11
C VAL A 52 -15.41 -6.13 -14.89
N ALA A 53 -14.62 -6.24 -15.96
CA ALA A 53 -14.50 -7.47 -16.75
C ALA A 53 -13.88 -8.63 -15.94
N MET A 54 -12.93 -8.33 -15.05
CA MET A 54 -12.29 -9.30 -14.16
C MET A 54 -13.29 -9.89 -13.17
N GLN A 55 -14.04 -9.05 -12.45
CA GLN A 55 -15.06 -9.55 -11.52
C GLN A 55 -16.10 -10.43 -12.19
N HIS A 56 -16.49 -10.09 -13.41
CA HIS A 56 -17.46 -10.89 -14.14
C HIS A 56 -16.85 -12.23 -14.60
N SER A 57 -15.58 -12.22 -15.04
CA SER A 57 -14.84 -13.44 -15.37
C SER A 57 -14.64 -14.34 -14.15
N ASP A 58 -14.38 -13.76 -12.97
CA ASP A 58 -14.30 -14.46 -11.69
C ASP A 58 -15.63 -15.06 -11.26
N TRP A 59 -16.72 -14.32 -11.44
CA TRP A 59 -18.07 -14.81 -11.18
C TRP A 59 -18.43 -15.98 -12.11
N MET A 60 -18.18 -15.86 -13.42
CA MET A 60 -18.40 -16.97 -14.38
C MET A 60 -17.54 -18.19 -14.05
N ALA A 61 -16.28 -17.99 -13.64
CA ALA A 61 -15.39 -19.07 -13.21
C ALA A 61 -15.94 -19.80 -11.98
N LYS A 62 -16.50 -19.06 -11.02
CA LYS A 62 -17.13 -19.63 -9.83
C LYS A 62 -18.42 -20.40 -10.15
N MET A 63 -19.21 -19.90 -11.09
CA MET A 63 -20.48 -20.53 -11.48
C MET A 63 -20.30 -21.71 -12.43
N GLY A 64 -19.19 -21.77 -13.17
CA GLY A 64 -18.93 -22.83 -14.12
C GLY A 64 -19.58 -22.63 -15.50
N GLU A 65 -20.19 -21.48 -15.76
CA GLU A 65 -20.96 -21.17 -16.97
C GLU A 65 -20.63 -19.77 -17.54
N ILE A 66 -20.82 -19.59 -18.86
CA ILE A 66 -20.81 -18.26 -19.49
C ILE A 66 -22.21 -17.69 -19.36
N ASN A 67 -22.34 -16.50 -18.77
CA ASN A 67 -23.62 -15.81 -18.67
C ASN A 67 -23.40 -14.30 -18.58
N HIS A 68 -24.12 -13.53 -19.39
CA HIS A 68 -24.08 -12.06 -19.35
C HIS A 68 -24.78 -11.48 -18.11
N GLU A 69 -25.64 -12.26 -17.45
CA GLU A 69 -26.39 -11.88 -16.26
C GLU A 69 -25.84 -12.60 -15.03
N GLU A 70 -25.59 -11.90 -13.92
CA GLU A 70 -25.15 -12.55 -12.69
C GLU A 70 -26.35 -13.08 -11.90
N ASN A 71 -26.74 -14.33 -12.13
CA ASN A 71 -27.86 -14.97 -11.43
C ASN A 71 -27.49 -16.36 -10.85
N PRO A 72 -27.41 -16.54 -9.52
CA PRO A 72 -27.58 -15.54 -8.47
C PRO A 72 -26.37 -14.59 -8.38
N GLY A 73 -26.65 -13.30 -8.19
CA GLY A 73 -25.61 -12.28 -8.13
C GLY A 73 -26.13 -10.88 -7.82
N PRO A 74 -25.23 -9.95 -7.49
CA PRO A 74 -25.57 -8.58 -7.11
C PRO A 74 -26.01 -7.71 -8.30
N THR A 75 -25.77 -8.13 -9.55
CA THR A 75 -26.14 -7.36 -10.75
C THR A 75 -26.83 -8.23 -11.79
N LYS A 76 -28.06 -7.87 -12.18
CA LYS A 76 -28.81 -8.64 -13.19
C LYS A 76 -28.35 -8.32 -14.62
N LEU A 77 -27.93 -7.08 -14.88
CA LEU A 77 -27.56 -6.62 -16.22
C LEU A 77 -26.08 -6.17 -16.25
N PHE A 78 -25.41 -6.35 -17.39
CA PHE A 78 -24.02 -5.93 -17.55
C PHE A 78 -23.83 -4.41 -17.34
N GLY A 79 -24.81 -3.59 -17.72
CA GLY A 79 -24.78 -2.15 -17.51
C GLY A 79 -24.68 -1.79 -16.02
N ASP A 80 -25.34 -2.56 -15.15
CA ASP A 80 -25.28 -2.35 -13.70
C ASP A 80 -23.87 -2.65 -13.16
N ARG A 81 -23.13 -3.59 -13.77
CA ARG A 81 -21.73 -3.87 -13.41
C ARG A 81 -20.83 -2.67 -13.69
N LEU A 82 -20.99 -2.05 -14.86
CA LEU A 82 -20.26 -0.83 -15.22
C LEU A 82 -20.61 0.32 -14.28
N LEU A 83 -21.90 0.55 -14.01
CA LEU A 83 -22.35 1.61 -13.09
C LEU A 83 -21.83 1.39 -11.66
N ARG A 84 -21.85 0.16 -11.16
CA ARG A 84 -21.30 -0.21 -9.84
C ARG A 84 -19.79 -0.03 -9.78
N GLY A 85 -19.09 -0.26 -10.90
CA GLY A 85 -17.68 0.09 -11.07
C GLY A 85 -17.40 1.59 -11.18
N GLY A 86 -18.42 2.45 -11.05
CA GLY A 86 -18.29 3.90 -11.17
C GLY A 86 -18.22 4.39 -12.62
N ILE A 87 -18.51 3.52 -13.59
CA ILE A 87 -18.35 3.80 -15.02
C ILE A 87 -19.71 4.14 -15.58
N ARG A 88 -19.98 5.44 -15.74
CA ARG A 88 -21.15 5.94 -16.47
C ARG A 88 -20.83 6.04 -17.95
N PHE A 89 -21.76 5.61 -18.79
CA PHE A 89 -21.54 5.46 -20.23
C PHE A 89 -22.77 5.89 -21.03
N ARG A 90 -22.53 6.38 -22.25
CA ARG A 90 -23.58 6.63 -23.25
C ARG A 90 -23.97 5.34 -23.98
N THR A 91 -23.00 4.48 -24.23
CA THR A 91 -23.19 3.17 -24.82
C THR A 91 -22.12 2.23 -24.30
N ALA A 92 -22.45 0.95 -24.17
CA ALA A 92 -21.51 -0.10 -23.79
C ALA A 92 -21.88 -1.42 -24.48
N GLY A 93 -20.93 -2.35 -24.50
CA GLY A 93 -21.09 -3.69 -25.05
C GLY A 93 -20.13 -4.66 -24.37
N GLU A 94 -20.38 -5.96 -24.48
CA GLU A 94 -19.61 -7.00 -23.82
C GLU A 94 -19.44 -8.22 -24.73
N ASN A 95 -18.23 -8.77 -24.77
CA ASN A 95 -17.93 -10.06 -25.37
C ASN A 95 -17.46 -11.03 -24.29
N LEU A 96 -18.01 -12.26 -24.31
CA LEU A 96 -17.66 -13.32 -23.38
C LEU A 96 -17.13 -14.55 -24.13
N SER A 97 -16.23 -15.31 -23.51
CA SER A 97 -15.87 -16.65 -23.99
C SER A 97 -15.33 -17.53 -22.86
N LYS A 98 -15.24 -18.84 -23.11
CA LYS A 98 -14.70 -19.85 -22.19
C LYS A 98 -13.89 -20.88 -22.96
N GLY A 99 -12.82 -21.39 -22.35
CA GLY A 99 -12.12 -22.60 -22.83
C GLY A 99 -11.12 -22.36 -23.96
N TYR A 100 -10.86 -21.10 -24.33
CA TYR A 100 -9.84 -20.73 -25.30
C TYR A 100 -8.49 -20.48 -24.63
N GLU A 101 -7.38 -20.65 -25.35
CA GLU A 101 -6.14 -19.96 -25.01
C GLU A 101 -6.29 -18.47 -25.34
N LEU A 102 -5.61 -17.58 -24.59
CA LEU A 102 -5.73 -16.13 -24.77
C LEU A 102 -5.55 -15.68 -26.24
N TRP A 103 -4.60 -16.29 -26.96
CA TRP A 103 -4.32 -15.95 -28.36
C TRP A 103 -5.42 -16.40 -29.35
N GLN A 104 -6.34 -17.28 -28.94
CA GLN A 104 -7.44 -17.80 -29.76
C GLN A 104 -8.73 -16.97 -29.62
N VAL A 105 -8.85 -16.18 -28.56
CA VAL A 105 -10.09 -15.46 -28.20
C VAL A 105 -10.49 -14.45 -29.28
N GLU A 106 -9.60 -13.53 -29.64
CA GLU A 106 -9.91 -12.48 -30.63
C GLU A 106 -10.24 -13.06 -32.02
N PRO A 107 -9.45 -14.00 -32.59
CA PRO A 107 -9.81 -14.64 -33.86
C PRO A 107 -11.16 -15.36 -33.81
N ALA A 108 -11.49 -16.01 -32.70
CA ALA A 108 -12.78 -16.68 -32.52
C ALA A 108 -13.94 -15.67 -32.51
N TRP A 109 -13.78 -14.55 -31.80
CA TRP A 109 -14.77 -13.47 -31.78
C TRP A 109 -14.93 -12.79 -33.13
N MET A 110 -13.85 -12.53 -33.85
CA MET A 110 -13.95 -11.98 -35.20
C MET A 110 -14.67 -12.94 -36.16
N ASN A 111 -14.63 -14.25 -35.95
CA ASN A 111 -15.43 -15.20 -36.77
C ASN A 111 -16.92 -15.29 -36.36
N SER A 112 -17.32 -14.61 -35.29
CA SER A 112 -18.70 -14.56 -34.80
C SER A 112 -19.34 -13.21 -35.15
N PRO A 113 -20.48 -13.17 -35.87
CA PRO A 113 -21.13 -11.92 -36.25
C PRO A 113 -21.40 -10.97 -35.08
N ASP A 114 -21.95 -11.49 -33.96
CA ASP A 114 -22.30 -10.66 -32.80
C ASP A 114 -21.08 -10.09 -32.07
N HIS A 115 -20.08 -10.92 -31.77
CA HIS A 115 -18.85 -10.47 -31.12
C HIS A 115 -18.05 -9.50 -32.01
N ARG A 116 -18.00 -9.76 -33.32
CA ARG A 116 -17.38 -8.86 -34.32
C ARG A 116 -18.08 -7.50 -34.32
N ALA A 117 -19.40 -7.45 -34.19
CA ALA A 117 -20.15 -6.18 -34.15
C ALA A 117 -19.73 -5.32 -32.95
N ASN A 118 -19.46 -5.92 -31.78
CA ASN A 118 -18.94 -5.20 -30.62
C ASN A 118 -17.51 -4.68 -30.85
N ILE A 119 -16.61 -5.52 -31.36
CA ILE A 119 -15.20 -5.12 -31.64
C ILE A 119 -15.13 -3.96 -32.64
N LEU A 120 -15.96 -4.01 -33.70
CA LEU A 120 -16.01 -2.99 -34.75
C LEU A 120 -17.02 -1.87 -34.46
N GLY A 121 -17.58 -1.80 -33.24
CA GLY A 121 -18.51 -0.74 -32.84
C GLY A 121 -17.85 0.63 -32.87
N ALA A 122 -18.28 1.50 -33.79
CA ALA A 122 -17.67 2.82 -34.00
C ALA A 122 -17.94 3.82 -32.84
N THR A 123 -18.92 3.55 -31.99
CA THR A 123 -19.34 4.42 -30.90
C THR A 123 -18.51 4.25 -29.61
N TYR A 124 -17.80 3.12 -29.48
CA TYR A 124 -16.94 2.86 -28.34
C TYR A 124 -15.62 3.62 -28.44
N THR A 125 -15.16 4.14 -27.31
CA THR A 125 -13.91 4.89 -27.20
C THR A 125 -12.92 4.25 -26.25
N VAL A 126 -13.38 3.34 -25.39
CA VAL A 126 -12.56 2.60 -24.43
C VAL A 126 -12.91 1.12 -24.42
N CYS A 127 -11.96 0.30 -24.00
CA CYS A 127 -12.17 -1.11 -23.68
C CYS A 127 -11.44 -1.52 -22.42
N GLY A 128 -11.87 -2.62 -21.84
CA GLY A 128 -11.11 -3.36 -20.85
C GLY A 128 -11.53 -4.82 -20.84
N GLY A 129 -10.63 -5.72 -20.47
CA GLY A 129 -10.88 -7.15 -20.46
C GLY A 129 -10.14 -7.90 -19.36
N ALA A 130 -10.49 -9.17 -19.23
CA ALA A 130 -9.88 -10.05 -18.25
C ALA A 130 -9.90 -11.51 -18.71
N ALA A 131 -9.07 -12.32 -18.05
CA ALA A 131 -9.03 -13.76 -18.20
C ALA A 131 -8.92 -14.39 -16.80
N THR A 132 -9.80 -15.33 -16.47
CA THR A 132 -9.83 -16.01 -15.17
C THR A 132 -9.85 -17.53 -15.30
N ASP A 133 -9.15 -18.21 -14.39
CA ASP A 133 -9.15 -19.66 -14.20
C ASP A 133 -9.83 -20.08 -12.88
N PRO A 134 -10.34 -21.33 -12.76
CA PRO A 134 -10.26 -22.43 -13.72
C PRO A 134 -11.30 -22.34 -14.83
N GLY A 135 -10.94 -22.78 -16.04
CA GLY A 135 -11.87 -22.87 -17.18
C GLY A 135 -11.72 -21.76 -18.22
N ARG A 136 -10.76 -20.84 -18.03
CA ARG A 136 -10.38 -19.78 -18.97
C ARG A 136 -11.58 -18.97 -19.45
N TYR A 137 -12.18 -18.24 -18.52
CA TYR A 137 -13.27 -17.32 -18.80
C TYR A 137 -12.70 -15.97 -19.20
N PHE A 138 -13.21 -15.42 -20.30
CA PHE A 138 -12.79 -14.12 -20.82
C PHE A 138 -13.99 -13.20 -20.89
N THR A 139 -13.79 -11.97 -20.45
CA THR A 139 -14.73 -10.86 -20.62
C THR A 139 -13.98 -9.71 -21.26
N VAL A 140 -14.57 -9.08 -22.29
CA VAL A 140 -14.14 -7.76 -22.79
C VAL A 140 -15.34 -6.84 -22.83
N ASN A 141 -15.21 -5.74 -22.11
CA ASN A 141 -16.19 -4.66 -22.06
C ASN A 141 -15.73 -3.51 -22.94
N PHE A 142 -16.66 -2.96 -23.71
CA PHE A 142 -16.50 -1.79 -24.56
C PHE A 142 -17.40 -0.68 -24.03
N ALA A 143 -16.94 0.57 -24.03
CA ALA A 143 -17.79 1.68 -23.61
C ALA A 143 -17.47 2.99 -24.33
N SER A 144 -18.45 3.89 -24.31
CA SER A 144 -18.29 5.33 -24.53
C SER A 144 -18.64 6.05 -23.22
N PRO A 145 -17.66 6.32 -22.34
CA PRO A 145 -17.90 6.94 -21.05
C PRO A 145 -18.54 8.32 -21.23
N MET A 146 -19.38 8.71 -20.28
CA MET A 146 -19.91 10.07 -20.23
C MET A 146 -18.81 11.04 -19.79
N ASP A 147 -18.74 12.23 -20.39
CA ASP A 147 -17.83 13.29 -19.94
C ASP A 147 -18.25 13.73 -18.51
N PRO A 148 -17.33 13.91 -17.56
CA PRO A 148 -17.63 14.44 -16.24
C PRO A 148 -18.48 15.72 -16.22
N ALA A 149 -18.35 16.59 -17.23
CA ALA A 149 -19.16 17.81 -17.35
C ALA A 149 -20.60 17.54 -17.83
N ASP A 150 -20.82 16.51 -18.64
CA ASP A 150 -22.14 16.06 -19.08
C ASP A 150 -22.84 15.21 -18.00
N ASP A 151 -22.06 14.51 -17.18
CA ASP A 151 -22.52 13.75 -16.02
C ASP A 151 -23.23 14.66 -14.98
N ALA A 152 -22.68 15.84 -14.75
CA ALA A 152 -23.28 16.86 -13.89
C ALA A 152 -24.60 17.43 -14.44
N LYS A 153 -24.76 17.52 -15.77
CA LYS A 153 -26.01 17.95 -16.42
C LYS A 153 -27.09 16.88 -16.36
N TYR A 154 -26.73 15.61 -16.50
CA TYR A 154 -27.67 14.48 -16.41
C TYR A 154 -28.26 14.34 -15.01
N TYR A 155 -27.47 14.64 -13.97
CA TYR A 155 -27.92 14.69 -12.57
C TYR A 155 -29.02 15.75 -12.37
N ASN A 156 -28.90 16.92 -13.02
CA ASN A 156 -29.93 17.95 -12.95
C ASN A 156 -31.20 17.56 -13.71
N LEU A 157 -31.12 16.78 -14.80
CA LEU A 157 -32.31 16.34 -15.55
C LEU A 157 -33.13 15.28 -14.80
N LEU A 158 -32.48 14.38 -14.06
CA LEU A 158 -33.15 13.36 -13.23
C LEU A 158 -33.84 13.97 -12.00
N CYS A 159 -33.26 15.02 -11.42
CA CYS A 159 -33.89 15.78 -10.33
C CYS A 159 -35.09 16.63 -10.80
N VAL A 160 -35.12 17.07 -12.06
CA VAL A 160 -36.19 17.93 -12.61
C VAL A 160 -37.38 17.11 -13.14
N ASN A 161 -37.17 15.86 -13.56
CA ASN A 161 -38.22 15.01 -14.16
C ASN A 161 -38.82 13.95 -13.23
N GLY A 162 -38.51 13.96 -11.93
CA GLY A 162 -39.25 13.18 -10.91
C GLY A 162 -39.11 11.65 -10.98
N LEU A 163 -38.14 11.11 -11.73
CA LEU A 163 -37.86 9.67 -11.71
C LEU A 163 -36.94 9.33 -10.53
N SER A 164 -37.56 9.15 -9.37
CA SER A 164 -36.92 8.59 -8.18
C SER A 164 -36.49 7.14 -8.46
N THR A 165 -35.19 6.85 -8.35
CA THR A 165 -34.73 5.48 -8.08
C THR A 165 -35.13 5.17 -6.64
N GLY A 166 -36.12 4.30 -6.48
CA GLY A 166 -36.77 4.01 -5.21
C GLY A 166 -35.81 3.52 -4.12
N ALA A 167 -35.80 4.26 -3.01
CA ALA A 167 -35.55 3.79 -1.64
C ALA A 167 -35.88 4.96 -0.69
N GLN A 168 -37.18 5.21 -0.46
CA GLN A 168 -37.61 6.03 0.66
C GLN A 168 -37.66 5.13 1.90
N ASN A 169 -36.76 5.39 2.85
CA ASN A 169 -37.00 5.09 4.26
C ASN A 169 -37.11 6.44 4.99
N ASP A 170 -38.24 6.63 5.65
CA ASP A 170 -38.62 7.80 6.42
C ASP A 170 -37.61 8.15 7.53
N LEU A 171 -37.10 9.38 7.51
CA LEU A 171 -36.51 10.05 8.67
C LEU A 171 -37.01 11.51 8.73
N PRO A 172 -37.48 12.00 9.89
CA PRO A 172 -38.00 13.36 10.02
C PRO A 172 -36.87 14.39 9.90
N GLY A 173 -37.11 15.41 9.08
CA GLY A 173 -36.13 16.44 8.72
C GLY A 173 -35.67 17.33 9.90
N PRO A 174 -34.42 17.83 9.89
CA PRO A 174 -33.91 18.67 10.97
C PRO A 174 -34.54 20.08 10.93
N GLN A 175 -35.04 20.51 12.09
CA GLN A 175 -35.52 21.87 12.34
C GLN A 175 -34.37 22.89 12.30
N LYS A 176 -34.63 24.08 11.74
CA LYS A 176 -33.68 25.21 11.69
C LYS A 176 -33.28 25.69 13.09
N PRO A 177 -31.98 25.94 13.36
CA PRO A 177 -31.58 26.68 14.56
C PRO A 177 -31.78 28.20 14.36
N PRO A 178 -32.08 28.96 15.44
CA PRO A 178 -32.25 30.40 15.41
C PRO A 178 -30.92 31.15 15.27
N THR A 179 -30.99 32.30 14.62
CA THR A 179 -29.91 33.27 14.36
C THR A 179 -29.37 33.93 15.64
N SER A 180 -28.05 33.95 15.82
CA SER A 180 -27.35 34.77 16.82
C SER A 180 -26.27 35.64 16.16
N GLN A 181 -26.25 36.92 16.57
CA GLN A 181 -25.39 38.01 16.09
C GLN A 181 -23.88 37.79 16.33
N PRO A 182 -22.99 38.47 15.56
CA PRO A 182 -21.55 38.36 15.70
C PRO A 182 -20.99 39.17 16.88
N PRO A 183 -19.98 38.66 17.62
CA PRO A 183 -19.31 39.42 18.68
C PRO A 183 -18.20 40.35 18.15
N ALA A 184 -17.99 41.45 18.88
CA ALA A 184 -17.04 42.53 18.61
C ALA A 184 -15.55 42.12 18.80
N PRO A 185 -14.59 42.85 18.19
CA PRO A 185 -13.19 42.46 18.15
C PRO A 185 -12.44 42.77 19.46
N LYS A 186 -11.54 41.86 19.88
CA LYS A 186 -10.60 42.04 21.00
C LYS A 186 -9.20 42.46 20.52
N PRO A 187 -8.43 43.19 21.36
CA PRO A 187 -7.22 43.92 20.96
C PRO A 187 -5.94 43.08 20.93
N THR A 188 -4.99 43.53 20.09
CA THR A 188 -3.69 42.93 19.75
C THR A 188 -2.66 43.02 20.90
N PRO A 189 -1.80 42.00 21.12
CA PRO A 189 -0.63 42.09 22.00
C PRO A 189 0.61 42.74 21.32
N PRO A 190 1.55 43.35 22.07
CA PRO A 190 2.69 44.07 21.51
C PRO A 190 3.90 43.18 21.14
N GLN A 191 4.68 43.64 20.16
CA GLN A 191 5.92 43.03 19.64
C GLN A 191 7.10 43.09 20.64
N PRO A 192 8.03 42.11 20.63
CA PRO A 192 9.34 42.23 21.28
C PRO A 192 10.42 42.85 20.38
N THR A 193 11.26 43.68 20.99
CA THR A 193 12.47 44.33 20.44
C THR A 193 13.68 43.38 20.32
N PRO A 194 14.64 43.63 19.39
CA PRO A 194 15.77 42.73 19.12
C PRO A 194 17.00 42.99 20.01
N GLN A 195 17.74 41.92 20.36
CA GLN A 195 19.06 41.96 21.02
C GLN A 195 20.22 41.78 20.00
N PRO A 196 21.41 42.35 20.28
CA PRO A 196 22.56 42.39 19.36
C PRO A 196 23.49 41.15 19.45
N PRO A 197 24.35 40.91 18.43
CA PRO A 197 25.13 39.67 18.29
C PRO A 197 26.52 39.73 18.95
N THR A 198 27.05 38.58 19.33
CA THR A 198 28.45 38.36 19.78
C THR A 198 29.13 37.24 18.98
N PRO A 199 30.48 37.21 18.90
CA PRO A 199 31.22 36.81 17.70
C PRO A 199 31.85 35.41 17.72
N LYS A 200 32.19 34.95 16.50
CA LYS A 200 32.90 33.69 16.15
C LYS A 200 34.34 33.61 16.70
N PRO A 201 34.85 32.39 16.96
CA PRO A 201 36.28 32.10 16.91
C PRO A 201 36.70 31.31 15.65
N GLN A 202 37.89 31.65 15.13
CA GLN A 202 38.66 30.99 14.06
C GLN A 202 39.62 29.90 14.63
N PRO A 203 40.21 29.03 13.78
CA PRO A 203 40.74 27.71 14.18
C PRO A 203 42.24 27.71 14.51
N PRO A 204 42.75 26.66 15.20
CA PRO A 204 44.19 26.35 15.21
C PRO A 204 44.57 25.16 14.32
N GLN A 205 45.86 25.18 13.96
CA GLN A 205 46.58 24.44 12.92
C GLN A 205 47.02 23.01 13.31
N GLN A 206 47.36 22.21 12.29
CA GLN A 206 48.09 20.92 12.36
C GLN A 206 49.45 21.03 13.08
N PRO A 207 49.94 19.90 13.62
CA PRO A 207 51.21 19.37 13.07
C PRO A 207 51.36 17.83 12.99
N GLN A 208 51.98 17.42 11.88
CA GLN A 208 53.06 16.43 11.65
C GLN A 208 52.89 14.91 11.94
N GLN A 209 53.27 14.15 10.90
CA GLN A 209 53.50 12.70 10.83
C GLN A 209 54.74 12.25 11.63
N PRO A 210 54.78 10.95 12.00
CA PRO A 210 56.00 10.18 11.72
C PRO A 210 55.76 8.76 11.12
N GLN A 211 56.50 8.53 10.03
CA GLN A 211 57.29 7.36 9.60
C GLN A 211 56.82 5.90 9.82
N GLN A 212 56.96 5.15 8.71
CA GLN A 212 56.82 3.70 8.54
C GLN A 212 57.90 2.87 9.29
N PRO A 213 57.56 1.61 9.63
CA PRO A 213 58.53 0.52 9.53
C PRO A 213 58.12 -0.61 8.57
N GLN A 214 59.14 -1.33 8.14
CA GLN A 214 59.24 -2.24 6.99
C GLN A 214 58.63 -3.65 7.23
N LYS A 215 58.32 -4.32 6.11
CA LYS A 215 57.93 -5.74 6.00
C LYS A 215 59.07 -6.69 6.39
N PRO A 216 58.74 -7.88 6.94
CA PRO A 216 59.48 -9.11 6.67
C PRO A 216 58.71 -10.09 5.77
N ALA A 217 59.47 -10.99 5.16
CA ALA A 217 59.12 -11.85 4.05
C ALA A 217 58.42 -13.18 4.41
N VAL A 218 57.90 -13.78 3.34
CA VAL A 218 57.12 -15.02 3.14
C VAL A 218 57.76 -16.30 3.71
N GLN A 219 56.92 -17.21 4.24
CA GLN A 219 57.14 -18.67 4.14
C GLN A 219 55.80 -19.38 3.83
N GLN A 220 55.78 -20.15 2.73
CA GLN A 220 54.69 -21.05 2.32
C GLN A 220 54.90 -22.46 2.91
N PRO A 221 53.84 -23.16 3.36
CA PRO A 221 53.87 -24.60 3.56
C PRO A 221 53.42 -25.38 2.30
N PRO A 222 53.84 -26.66 2.15
CA PRO A 222 53.95 -27.35 0.87
C PRO A 222 52.65 -28.01 0.37
N ALA A 223 52.59 -28.21 -0.95
CA ALA A 223 51.52 -28.88 -1.67
C ALA A 223 51.49 -30.41 -1.46
N PRO A 224 50.30 -31.04 -1.35
CA PRO A 224 50.16 -32.49 -1.33
C PRO A 224 50.16 -33.09 -2.76
N LYS A 225 50.79 -34.26 -2.89
CA LYS A 225 50.90 -35.07 -4.12
C LYS A 225 49.69 -36.01 -4.31
N PRO A 226 49.44 -36.47 -5.56
CA PRO A 226 48.14 -36.98 -6.01
C PRO A 226 47.90 -38.47 -5.71
N GLN A 227 46.64 -38.81 -5.39
CA GLN A 227 46.15 -40.20 -5.34
C GLN A 227 45.08 -40.42 -6.42
N GLN A 228 45.24 -41.51 -7.18
CA GLN A 228 44.33 -42.01 -8.23
C GLN A 228 43.35 -43.07 -7.66
N PRO A 229 42.28 -43.45 -8.40
CA PRO A 229 40.93 -43.56 -7.86
C PRO A 229 40.49 -44.97 -7.42
N THR A 230 39.57 -45.02 -6.46
CA THR A 230 38.78 -46.20 -6.08
C THR A 230 37.29 -45.80 -5.96
N PRO A 231 36.33 -46.74 -6.06
CA PRO A 231 35.07 -46.56 -6.79
C PRO A 231 34.02 -45.79 -5.98
N GLN A 232 33.17 -45.04 -6.68
CA GLN A 232 32.11 -44.20 -6.09
C GLN A 232 31.09 -45.01 -5.28
N PRO A 233 30.87 -44.68 -3.99
CA PRO A 233 29.64 -45.00 -3.28
C PRO A 233 28.54 -44.03 -3.74
N GLN A 234 27.37 -44.57 -4.08
CA GLN A 234 26.19 -43.80 -4.45
C GLN A 234 25.79 -42.83 -3.31
N LEU A 235 25.66 -41.54 -3.63
CA LEU A 235 25.13 -40.54 -2.71
C LEU A 235 23.66 -40.88 -2.37
N PRO A 236 23.24 -40.81 -1.09
CA PRO A 236 21.84 -40.94 -0.74
C PRO A 236 21.04 -39.81 -1.42
N GLN A 237 19.95 -40.19 -2.09
CA GLN A 237 19.04 -39.24 -2.74
C GLN A 237 18.53 -38.24 -1.69
N LYS A 238 18.67 -36.95 -1.98
CA LYS A 238 18.03 -35.87 -1.19
C LYS A 238 16.54 -36.19 -1.05
N PRO A 239 15.93 -36.12 0.15
CA PRO A 239 14.48 -36.20 0.26
C PRO A 239 13.88 -35.06 -0.57
N ALA A 240 12.84 -35.39 -1.33
CA ALA A 240 12.11 -34.44 -2.15
C ALA A 240 11.72 -33.23 -1.29
N VAL A 241 12.14 -32.04 -1.73
CA VAL A 241 11.64 -30.77 -1.19
C VAL A 241 10.14 -30.77 -1.45
N GLN A 242 9.34 -31.03 -0.41
CA GLN A 242 7.91 -30.81 -0.47
C GLN A 242 7.73 -29.31 -0.73
N GLN A 243 7.13 -28.97 -1.88
CA GLN A 243 6.72 -27.60 -2.15
C GLN A 243 5.84 -27.13 -0.98
N PRO A 244 6.00 -25.88 -0.49
CA PRO A 244 5.15 -25.37 0.56
C PRO A 244 3.70 -25.48 0.08
N VAL A 245 2.88 -26.21 0.84
CA VAL A 245 1.45 -26.35 0.59
C VAL A 245 0.86 -24.96 0.58
N ARG A 246 0.54 -24.43 -0.61
CA ARG A 246 -0.20 -23.18 -0.77
C ARG A 246 -1.56 -23.39 -0.11
N ARG A 247 -1.75 -22.86 1.09
CA ARG A 247 -3.07 -22.82 1.73
C ARG A 247 -3.98 -21.92 0.89
N PRO A 248 -5.23 -22.34 0.63
CA PRO A 248 -6.14 -21.55 -0.18
C PRO A 248 -6.38 -20.18 0.45
N VAL A 249 -6.39 -19.14 -0.38
CA VAL A 249 -6.83 -17.80 0.01
C VAL A 249 -8.31 -17.90 0.35
N ILE A 250 -8.67 -17.62 1.60
CA ILE A 250 -10.07 -17.56 2.02
C ILE A 250 -10.65 -16.26 1.43
N PRO A 251 -11.76 -16.31 0.67
CA PRO A 251 -12.43 -15.11 0.19
C PRO A 251 -12.81 -14.19 1.37
N PRO A 252 -12.82 -12.85 1.21
CA PRO A 252 -13.17 -11.92 2.28
C PRO A 252 -14.51 -12.21 2.97
N SER A 253 -15.45 -12.85 2.25
CA SER A 253 -16.76 -13.25 2.78
C SER A 253 -16.75 -14.52 3.66
N GLN A 254 -15.61 -15.18 3.84
CA GLN A 254 -15.47 -16.44 4.60
C GLN A 254 -14.43 -16.38 5.73
N ALA A 255 -13.60 -15.34 5.79
CA ALA A 255 -12.72 -15.13 6.94
C ALA A 255 -13.57 -14.60 8.11
N PRO A 256 -13.40 -15.12 9.35
CA PRO A 256 -14.12 -14.59 10.49
C PRO A 256 -13.79 -13.11 10.64
N GLU A 257 -14.80 -12.26 10.77
CA GLU A 257 -14.65 -10.81 10.91
C GLU A 257 -13.67 -10.47 12.04
N ALA A 258 -12.68 -9.60 11.75
CA ALA A 258 -11.83 -9.04 12.79
C ALA A 258 -12.53 -7.82 13.39
N ARG A 259 -12.60 -7.78 14.73
CA ARG A 259 -12.86 -6.54 15.46
C ARG A 259 -11.54 -5.93 15.92
N ILE A 260 -11.29 -4.69 15.52
CA ILE A 260 -9.98 -4.02 15.61
C ILE A 260 -10.13 -2.74 16.43
N LEU A 261 -9.32 -2.59 17.48
CA LEU A 261 -9.14 -1.30 18.15
C LEU A 261 -7.93 -0.58 17.53
N LEU A 262 -8.14 0.60 16.95
CA LEU A 262 -7.06 1.44 16.42
C LEU A 262 -6.72 2.56 17.41
N ILE A 263 -5.45 2.70 17.76
CA ILE A 263 -4.95 3.79 18.59
C ILE A 263 -3.85 4.55 17.82
N GLN A 264 -4.24 5.64 17.16
CA GLN A 264 -3.37 6.46 16.31
C GLN A 264 -3.79 7.93 16.32
N SER A 265 -3.08 8.78 15.57
CA SER A 265 -3.46 10.18 15.36
C SER A 265 -4.74 10.31 14.53
N HIS A 266 -5.42 11.45 14.62
CA HIS A 266 -6.54 11.80 13.74
C HIS A 266 -6.39 13.21 13.18
N VAL A 267 -6.78 13.37 11.91
CA VAL A 267 -6.82 14.67 11.22
C VAL A 267 -8.18 14.94 10.59
N VAL A 268 -8.62 16.20 10.57
CA VAL A 268 -9.87 16.59 9.91
C VAL A 268 -9.72 16.50 8.39
N SER A 269 -8.61 17.01 7.85
CA SER A 269 -8.26 16.99 6.43
C SER A 269 -6.98 16.20 6.19
N GLY A 270 -6.98 15.41 5.12
CA GLY A 270 -5.87 14.55 4.72
C GLY A 270 -5.98 13.12 5.24
N TYR A 271 -4.95 12.32 4.97
CA TYR A 271 -4.91 10.89 5.28
C TYR A 271 -3.62 10.52 6.02
N VAL A 272 -3.68 10.53 7.36
CA VAL A 272 -2.67 9.98 8.28
C VAL A 272 -3.37 9.34 9.48
N GLY A 273 -2.67 8.49 10.23
CA GLY A 273 -3.19 7.79 11.41
C GLY A 273 -4.53 7.10 11.13
N ASN A 274 -5.48 7.25 12.05
CA ASN A 274 -6.81 6.64 11.95
C ASN A 274 -7.54 7.03 10.64
N ARG A 275 -7.29 8.22 10.07
CA ARG A 275 -7.89 8.59 8.77
C ARG A 275 -7.37 7.74 7.61
N ALA A 276 -6.09 7.35 7.65
CA ALA A 276 -5.49 6.49 6.64
C ALA A 276 -5.78 5.01 6.90
N ALA A 277 -6.00 4.61 8.15
CA ALA A 277 -6.18 3.21 8.55
C ALA A 277 -7.64 2.72 8.56
N THR A 278 -8.59 3.53 9.07
CA THR A 278 -9.97 3.08 9.31
C THR A 278 -10.69 2.67 8.02
N PHE A 279 -10.66 3.51 6.98
CA PHE A 279 -11.38 3.22 5.75
C PHE A 279 -10.89 1.95 5.04
N PRO A 280 -9.57 1.71 4.84
CA PRO A 280 -9.09 0.45 4.26
C PRO A 280 -9.52 -0.78 5.06
N LEU A 281 -9.49 -0.74 6.39
CA LEU A 281 -9.91 -1.86 7.24
C LEU A 281 -11.42 -2.14 7.11
N GLN A 282 -12.25 -1.09 7.17
CA GLN A 282 -13.70 -1.21 6.97
C GLN A 282 -14.03 -1.72 5.57
N LEU A 283 -13.34 -1.22 4.55
CA LEU A 283 -13.51 -1.64 3.17
C LEU A 283 -13.16 -3.14 2.98
N LEU A 284 -12.19 -3.65 3.73
CA LEU A 284 -11.81 -5.07 3.76
C LEU A 284 -12.71 -5.92 4.69
N GLY A 285 -13.79 -5.36 5.21
CA GLY A 285 -14.81 -6.10 5.96
C GLY A 285 -14.44 -6.34 7.43
N HIS A 286 -13.78 -5.39 8.08
CA HIS A 286 -13.47 -5.45 9.50
C HIS A 286 -14.22 -4.38 10.29
N GLU A 287 -14.62 -4.73 11.51
CA GLU A 287 -15.19 -3.79 12.47
C GLU A 287 -14.06 -3.00 13.13
N VAL A 288 -14.19 -1.67 13.15
CA VAL A 288 -13.11 -0.78 13.54
C VAL A 288 -13.60 0.25 14.56
N ASP A 289 -13.13 0.09 15.79
CA ASP A 289 -13.26 1.08 16.85
C ASP A 289 -11.96 1.90 16.94
N VAL A 290 -12.06 3.20 17.23
CA VAL A 290 -10.90 4.12 17.21
C VAL A 290 -10.76 4.90 18.50
N ILE A 291 -9.52 5.01 18.99
CA ILE A 291 -9.09 5.98 19.99
C ILE A 291 -8.09 6.91 19.31
N ASN A 292 -8.37 8.21 19.34
CA ASN A 292 -7.49 9.20 18.75
C ASN A 292 -6.47 9.66 19.80
N THR A 293 -5.18 9.65 19.47
CA THR A 293 -4.12 10.19 20.34
C THR A 293 -4.01 11.71 20.23
N VAL A 294 -4.41 12.24 19.07
CA VAL A 294 -4.52 13.67 18.78
C VAL A 294 -5.70 13.89 17.84
N GLN A 295 -6.26 15.10 17.85
CA GLN A 295 -7.17 15.55 16.80
C GLN A 295 -6.66 16.89 16.26
N PHE A 296 -6.09 16.86 15.05
CA PHE A 296 -5.59 18.04 14.36
C PHE A 296 -6.42 18.38 13.13
N SER A 297 -6.32 19.62 12.66
CA SER A 297 -6.91 20.09 11.41
C SER A 297 -6.33 19.36 10.19
N ASN A 298 -5.02 19.12 10.19
CA ASN A 298 -4.27 18.45 9.13
C ASN A 298 -2.95 17.89 9.70
N HIS A 299 -2.24 17.09 8.91
CA HIS A 299 -0.95 16.55 9.31
C HIS A 299 0.16 17.63 9.33
N THR A 300 1.29 17.34 9.99
CA THR A 300 2.41 18.27 10.21
C THR A 300 3.27 18.55 8.97
N GLY A 301 2.87 18.03 7.81
CA GLY A 301 3.55 18.31 6.53
C GLY A 301 3.18 19.67 5.95
N TYR A 302 2.05 20.25 6.39
CA TYR A 302 1.64 21.62 6.09
C TYR A 302 2.40 22.63 6.96
N ASN A 303 2.42 23.89 6.53
CA ASN A 303 3.09 24.98 7.25
C ASN A 303 2.50 25.29 8.63
N GLY A 304 1.24 24.92 8.87
CA GLY A 304 0.63 25.03 10.18
C GLY A 304 -0.45 23.99 10.38
N PHE A 305 -0.78 23.77 11.64
CA PHE A 305 -1.92 22.98 12.07
C PHE A 305 -2.43 23.52 13.41
N ALA A 306 -3.71 23.31 13.67
CA ALA A 306 -4.36 23.54 14.96
C ALA A 306 -5.01 22.25 15.45
N GLY A 307 -5.19 22.14 16.77
CA GLY A 307 -5.93 21.07 17.43
C GLY A 307 -5.27 20.63 18.73
N GLU A 308 -5.72 19.49 19.26
CA GLU A 308 -5.39 19.05 20.62
C GLU A 308 -4.68 17.69 20.64
N ARG A 309 -3.82 17.52 21.65
CA ARG A 309 -3.21 16.24 22.01
C ARG A 309 -3.97 15.67 23.19
N PHE A 310 -4.41 14.43 23.09
CA PHE A 310 -5.10 13.78 24.19
C PHE A 310 -4.10 13.15 25.15
N SER A 311 -4.42 13.21 26.44
CA SER A 311 -3.59 12.65 27.50
C SER A 311 -3.73 11.13 27.60
N ALA A 312 -2.77 10.49 28.25
CA ALA A 312 -2.85 9.07 28.60
C ALA A 312 -4.11 8.75 29.41
N GLN A 313 -4.47 9.64 30.34
CA GLN A 313 -5.67 9.52 31.15
C GLN A 313 -6.94 9.51 30.30
N HIS A 314 -7.04 10.37 29.29
CA HIS A 314 -8.19 10.39 28.38
C HIS A 314 -8.38 9.05 27.66
N MET A 315 -7.29 8.45 27.15
CA MET A 315 -7.37 7.14 26.48
C MET A 315 -7.78 6.02 27.43
N LEU A 316 -7.26 6.03 28.66
CA LEU A 316 -7.63 5.06 29.69
C LEU A 316 -9.09 5.23 30.14
N GLU A 317 -9.62 6.45 30.19
CA GLU A 317 -11.03 6.71 30.48
C GLU A 317 -11.96 6.20 29.38
N LEU A 318 -11.62 6.42 28.11
CA LEU A 318 -12.35 5.85 26.97
C LEU A 318 -12.36 4.32 27.04
N TYR A 319 -11.19 3.72 27.29
CA TYR A 319 -11.08 2.28 27.44
C TYR A 319 -11.89 1.77 28.64
N ALA A 320 -11.82 2.42 29.80
CA ALA A 320 -12.62 2.08 30.96
C ALA A 320 -14.13 2.17 30.66
N GLY A 321 -14.56 3.16 29.88
CA GLY A 321 -15.92 3.26 29.38
C GLY A 321 -16.34 2.07 28.50
N LEU A 322 -15.46 1.61 27.59
CA LEU A 322 -15.70 0.39 26.82
C LEU A 322 -15.85 -0.83 27.75
N ARG A 323 -14.97 -0.98 28.74
CA ARG A 323 -15.03 -2.09 29.72
C ARG A 323 -16.31 -2.07 30.55
N ALA A 324 -16.71 -0.90 31.03
CA ALA A 324 -17.92 -0.76 31.84
C ALA A 324 -19.19 -1.19 31.09
N ASN A 325 -19.19 -1.06 29.76
CA ASN A 325 -20.27 -1.50 28.89
C ASN A 325 -20.07 -2.92 28.32
N GLY A 326 -19.01 -3.63 28.71
CA GLY A 326 -18.67 -4.95 28.17
C GLY A 326 -18.25 -4.95 26.69
N LEU A 327 -17.90 -3.78 26.15
CA LEU A 327 -17.52 -3.57 24.74
C LEU A 327 -16.03 -3.87 24.49
N ASP A 328 -15.24 -4.08 25.54
CA ASP A 328 -13.83 -4.53 25.48
C ASP A 328 -13.68 -6.00 25.09
N ARG A 329 -14.79 -6.75 25.06
CA ARG A 329 -14.83 -8.15 24.64
C ARG A 329 -14.90 -8.28 23.11
N GLY A 330 -14.26 -9.32 22.59
CA GLY A 330 -14.31 -9.66 21.16
C GLY A 330 -13.30 -8.91 20.28
N TYR A 331 -12.52 -7.97 20.82
CA TYR A 331 -11.38 -7.43 20.08
C TYR A 331 -10.39 -8.53 19.75
N THR A 332 -10.13 -8.69 18.46
CA THR A 332 -9.18 -9.66 17.89
C THR A 332 -7.82 -9.01 17.66
N HIS A 333 -7.81 -7.70 17.39
CA HIS A 333 -6.61 -6.94 17.10
C HIS A 333 -6.60 -5.61 17.86
N LEU A 334 -5.40 -5.19 18.23
CA LEU A 334 -5.06 -3.83 18.60
C LEU A 334 -3.99 -3.35 17.62
N VAL A 335 -4.22 -2.23 16.93
CA VAL A 335 -3.21 -1.60 16.08
C VAL A 335 -2.84 -0.26 16.69
N ALA A 336 -1.56 -0.09 16.97
CA ALA A 336 -1.03 1.10 17.62
C ALA A 336 0.01 1.78 16.73
N GLY A 337 -0.16 3.08 16.50
CA GLY A 337 0.71 3.91 15.66
C GLY A 337 1.24 5.13 16.42
N TYR A 338 1.12 6.33 15.85
CA TYR A 338 1.62 7.55 16.49
C TYR A 338 0.99 7.82 17.88
N MET A 339 1.82 7.76 18.92
CA MET A 339 1.45 8.02 20.34
C MET A 339 1.96 9.37 20.87
N GLY A 340 3.00 9.93 20.27
CA GLY A 340 3.53 11.27 20.55
C GLY A 340 4.29 11.47 21.87
N ASN A 341 4.01 10.69 22.93
CA ASN A 341 4.71 10.82 24.22
C ASN A 341 4.76 9.49 25.01
N ALA A 342 5.57 9.47 26.07
CA ALA A 342 5.84 8.29 26.89
C ALA A 342 4.62 7.82 27.71
N GLU A 343 3.79 8.74 28.19
CA GLU A 343 2.59 8.39 28.97
C GLU A 343 1.59 7.65 28.08
N ASN A 344 1.43 8.09 26.83
CA ASN A 344 0.55 7.48 25.85
C ASN A 344 1.00 6.06 25.47
N VAL A 345 2.31 5.83 25.35
CA VAL A 345 2.86 4.48 25.13
C VAL A 345 2.51 3.54 26.30
N ARG A 346 2.63 4.02 27.55
CA ARG A 346 2.24 3.22 28.73
C ARG A 346 0.73 2.96 28.79
N ALA A 347 -0.09 3.94 28.40
CA ALA A 347 -1.53 3.74 28.32
C ALA A 347 -1.91 2.69 27.27
N VAL A 348 -1.27 2.70 26.09
CA VAL A 348 -1.47 1.68 25.06
C VAL A 348 -1.09 0.29 25.56
N GLU A 349 0.02 0.16 26.29
CA GLU A 349 0.41 -1.13 26.89
C GLU A 349 -0.63 -1.62 27.92
N GLN A 350 -1.14 -0.75 28.78
CA GLN A 350 -2.20 -1.11 29.73
C GLN A 350 -3.50 -1.52 29.03
N ILE A 351 -3.88 -0.82 27.96
CA ILE A 351 -5.04 -1.20 27.14
C ILE A 351 -4.80 -2.56 26.49
N ALA A 352 -3.62 -2.80 25.92
CA ALA A 352 -3.25 -4.08 25.33
C ALA A 352 -3.30 -5.24 26.34
N ALA A 353 -2.81 -5.01 27.56
CA ALA A 353 -2.88 -5.98 28.66
C ALA A 353 -4.34 -6.30 29.02
N GLY A 354 -5.18 -5.28 29.22
CA GLY A 354 -6.59 -5.48 29.53
C GLY A 354 -7.37 -6.19 28.41
N LEU A 355 -7.09 -5.88 27.14
CA LEU A 355 -7.68 -6.58 26.01
C LEU A 355 -7.21 -8.04 25.93
N ARG A 356 -5.96 -8.30 26.31
CA ARG A 356 -5.40 -9.66 26.36
C ARG A 356 -5.99 -10.49 27.49
N ASP A 357 -6.36 -9.87 28.62
CA ASP A 357 -7.12 -10.54 29.68
C ASP A 357 -8.51 -10.99 29.17
N ALA A 358 -9.15 -10.18 28.32
CA ALA A 358 -10.43 -10.53 27.69
C ALA A 358 -10.28 -11.52 26.53
N ASN A 359 -9.15 -11.49 25.82
CA ASN A 359 -8.82 -12.36 24.70
C ASN A 359 -7.32 -12.71 24.68
N PRO A 360 -6.90 -13.87 25.21
CA PRO A 360 -5.49 -14.30 25.19
C PRO A 360 -4.90 -14.43 23.78
N GLY A 361 -5.74 -14.55 22.74
CA GLY A 361 -5.36 -14.59 21.34
C GLY A 361 -5.23 -13.22 20.67
N LEU A 362 -5.27 -12.11 21.43
CA LEU A 362 -5.16 -10.75 20.89
C LEU A 362 -3.88 -10.57 20.06
N VAL A 363 -4.05 -10.13 18.82
CA VAL A 363 -2.96 -9.75 17.93
C VAL A 363 -2.66 -8.26 18.11
N VAL A 364 -1.50 -7.93 18.68
CA VAL A 364 -1.06 -6.55 18.82
C VAL A 364 -0.12 -6.20 17.67
N VAL A 365 -0.53 -5.22 16.86
CA VAL A 365 0.24 -4.66 15.76
C VAL A 365 0.81 -3.32 16.21
N VAL A 366 2.12 -3.16 16.10
CA VAL A 366 2.82 -1.93 16.48
C VAL A 366 3.51 -1.34 15.27
N ASP A 367 3.10 -0.14 14.89
CA ASP A 367 3.81 0.72 13.97
C ASP A 367 4.63 1.74 14.78
N PRO A 368 5.96 1.56 14.91
CA PRO A 368 6.77 2.34 15.83
C PRO A 368 7.15 3.69 15.23
N VAL A 369 6.16 4.59 15.07
CA VAL A 369 6.29 5.92 14.45
C VAL A 369 7.23 6.82 15.28
N LEU A 370 8.54 6.66 15.07
CA LEU A 370 9.59 7.34 15.82
C LEU A 370 10.28 8.41 14.96
N GLY A 371 10.39 8.18 13.65
CA GLY A 371 11.13 9.08 12.76
C GLY A 371 11.32 8.51 11.36
N ASP A 372 11.95 9.30 10.51
CA ASP A 372 12.24 8.95 9.11
C ASP A 372 13.40 9.79 8.60
N ASP A 373 13.96 9.44 7.44
CA ASP A 373 15.05 10.18 6.79
C ASP A 373 16.26 10.47 7.72
N GLY A 374 16.53 9.59 8.69
CA GLY A 374 17.64 9.74 9.64
C GLY A 374 17.36 10.64 10.85
N ALA A 375 16.13 11.13 11.03
CA ALA A 375 15.76 12.03 12.13
C ALA A 375 14.53 11.54 12.91
N LEU A 376 14.60 11.66 14.24
CA LEU A 376 13.47 11.39 15.13
C LEU A 376 12.44 12.53 15.07
N TYR A 377 11.16 12.18 15.09
CA TYR A 377 10.05 13.12 15.33
C TYR A 377 9.71 13.27 16.81
N VAL A 378 10.18 12.31 17.61
CA VAL A 378 9.87 12.15 19.02
C VAL A 378 11.13 12.29 19.87
N PRO A 379 11.01 12.61 21.17
CA PRO A 379 12.15 12.60 22.06
C PRO A 379 12.83 11.23 22.13
N GLU A 380 14.17 11.20 22.15
CA GLU A 380 14.99 9.97 22.22
C GLU A 380 14.57 8.99 23.33
N PRO A 381 14.16 9.43 24.55
CA PRO A 381 13.69 8.50 25.58
C PRO A 381 12.50 7.63 25.15
N LEU A 382 11.73 8.06 24.13
CA LEU A 382 10.61 7.29 23.60
C LEU A 382 11.07 6.03 22.87
N VAL A 383 12.24 6.04 22.23
CA VAL A 383 12.81 4.88 21.53
C VAL A 383 13.01 3.71 22.50
N ALA A 384 13.58 3.98 23.68
CA ALA A 384 13.76 2.97 24.72
C ALA A 384 12.41 2.40 25.18
N LEU A 385 11.38 3.24 25.30
CA LEU A 385 10.07 2.79 25.73
C LEU A 385 9.39 1.89 24.68
N TYR A 386 9.48 2.23 23.39
CA TYR A 386 9.00 1.32 22.33
C TYR A 386 9.73 -0.02 22.35
N ARG A 387 11.06 0.01 22.49
CA ARG A 387 11.91 -1.18 22.53
C ARG A 387 11.60 -2.07 23.73
N ASP A 388 11.47 -1.49 24.91
CA ASP A 388 11.43 -2.23 26.18
C ASP A 388 10.00 -2.57 26.63
N VAL A 389 8.97 -1.90 26.08
CA VAL A 389 7.56 -2.08 26.49
C VAL A 389 6.69 -2.60 25.35
N LEU A 390 6.73 -1.98 24.16
CA LEU A 390 5.82 -2.34 23.06
C LEU A 390 6.33 -3.49 22.19
N CYS A 391 7.63 -3.53 21.87
CA CYS A 391 8.20 -4.62 21.08
C CYS A 391 7.96 -6.02 21.71
N PRO A 392 8.10 -6.20 23.04
CA PRO A 392 7.77 -7.48 23.69
C PRO A 392 6.31 -7.91 23.53
N ALA A 393 5.39 -6.96 23.43
CA ALA A 393 3.95 -7.23 23.29
C ALA A 393 3.50 -7.42 21.83
N ALA A 394 4.34 -7.11 20.85
CA ALA A 394 3.99 -7.05 19.43
C ALA A 394 3.92 -8.43 18.77
N ALA A 395 2.74 -8.79 18.26
CA ALA A 395 2.59 -9.92 17.35
C ALA A 395 3.09 -9.57 15.94
N LEU A 396 2.95 -8.31 15.54
CA LEU A 396 3.47 -7.76 14.29
C LEU A 396 4.08 -6.38 14.56
N LEU A 397 5.31 -6.17 14.11
CA LEU A 397 6.02 -4.89 14.18
C LEU A 397 6.31 -4.40 12.75
N THR A 398 5.97 -3.15 12.44
CA THR A 398 6.09 -2.59 11.06
C THR A 398 7.02 -1.38 10.95
N PRO A 399 8.29 -1.47 11.39
CA PRO A 399 9.18 -0.31 11.36
C PRO A 399 9.58 0.06 9.92
N ASN A 400 9.83 1.32 9.64
CA ASN A 400 10.67 1.69 8.49
C ASN A 400 12.16 1.37 8.75
N GLN A 401 13.03 1.56 7.76
CA GLN A 401 14.48 1.30 7.92
C GLN A 401 15.07 2.02 9.13
N PHE A 402 14.85 3.33 9.25
CA PHE A 402 15.41 4.13 10.35
C PHE A 402 14.91 3.65 11.71
N GLU A 403 13.62 3.40 11.85
CA GLU A 403 13.01 2.89 13.08
C GLU A 403 13.55 1.50 13.44
N ALA A 404 13.75 0.63 12.45
CA ALA A 404 14.36 -0.68 12.64
C ALA A 404 15.80 -0.55 13.15
N GLU A 405 16.60 0.39 12.61
CA GLU A 405 17.95 0.69 13.09
C GLU A 405 17.94 1.18 14.55
N GLN A 406 17.04 2.09 14.89
CA GLN A 406 16.92 2.64 16.25
C GLN A 406 16.55 1.57 17.27
N LEU A 407 15.59 0.71 16.94
CA LEU A 407 15.10 -0.33 17.86
C LEU A 407 16.05 -1.52 17.97
N SER A 408 16.67 -1.94 16.86
CA SER A 408 17.57 -3.10 16.84
C SER A 408 19.01 -2.78 17.21
N GLY A 409 19.43 -1.52 17.07
CA GLY A 409 20.83 -1.10 17.17
C GLY A 409 21.71 -1.58 16.00
N VAL A 410 21.11 -2.11 14.92
CA VAL A 410 21.82 -2.60 13.73
C VAL A 410 21.63 -1.59 12.61
N ARG A 411 22.72 -1.05 12.07
CA ARG A 411 22.69 -0.24 10.85
C ARG A 411 22.37 -1.13 9.64
N ILE A 412 21.45 -0.70 8.79
CA ILE A 412 20.94 -1.45 7.65
C ILE A 412 21.45 -0.79 6.35
N GLY A 413 22.37 -1.46 5.65
CA GLY A 413 22.77 -1.09 4.27
C GLY A 413 22.53 -2.20 3.25
N SER A 414 22.25 -3.42 3.72
CA SER A 414 22.06 -4.61 2.89
C SER A 414 20.94 -5.50 3.42
N LEU A 415 20.47 -6.44 2.58
CA LEU A 415 19.52 -7.48 3.00
C LEU A 415 20.06 -8.31 4.19
N ALA A 416 21.36 -8.58 4.22
CA ALA A 416 21.98 -9.31 5.33
C ALA A 416 21.91 -8.52 6.65
N ASP A 417 22.00 -7.19 6.59
CA ASP A 417 21.83 -6.34 7.77
C ASP A 417 20.38 -6.29 8.22
N ALA A 418 19.44 -6.19 7.28
CA ALA A 418 18.01 -6.21 7.56
C ALA A 418 17.57 -7.51 8.24
N LYS A 419 18.11 -8.67 7.80
CA LYS A 419 17.89 -9.96 8.49
C LYS A 419 18.37 -9.91 9.93
N ARG A 420 19.60 -9.45 10.17
CA ARG A 420 20.15 -9.31 11.55
C ARG A 420 19.33 -8.33 12.40
N ALA A 421 18.83 -7.25 11.80
CA ALA A 421 17.94 -6.31 12.49
C ALA A 421 16.62 -7.00 12.87
N CYS A 422 16.01 -7.78 11.97
CA CYS A 422 14.82 -8.58 12.27
C CYS A 422 15.07 -9.59 13.39
N ASP A 423 16.20 -10.31 13.36
CA ASP A 423 16.58 -11.27 14.42
C ASP A 423 16.70 -10.59 15.80
N ARG A 424 17.27 -9.38 15.85
CA ARG A 424 17.32 -8.57 17.08
C ARG A 424 15.94 -8.15 17.56
N LEU A 425 15.06 -7.74 16.64
CA LEU A 425 13.68 -7.36 16.97
C LEU A 425 12.85 -8.58 17.44
N HIS A 426 13.10 -9.76 16.87
CA HIS A 426 12.53 -11.01 17.36
C HIS A 426 13.00 -11.36 18.76
N ALA A 427 14.28 -11.12 19.09
CA ALA A 427 14.83 -11.30 20.42
C ALA A 427 14.24 -10.34 21.47
N LEU A 428 13.70 -9.20 21.05
CA LEU A 428 12.92 -8.29 21.92
C LEU A 428 11.48 -8.77 22.16
N GLY A 429 10.99 -9.74 21.37
CA GLY A 429 9.69 -10.38 21.57
C GLY A 429 8.75 -10.31 20.36
N ALA A 430 9.04 -9.49 19.36
CA ALA A 430 8.21 -9.37 18.16
C ALA A 430 8.10 -10.71 17.43
N ARG A 431 6.88 -11.20 17.18
CA ARG A 431 6.68 -12.49 16.48
C ARG A 431 6.92 -12.37 14.98
N SER A 432 6.32 -11.37 14.36
CA SER A 432 6.52 -11.02 12.95
C SER A 432 7.10 -9.61 12.86
N VAL A 433 8.07 -9.42 11.98
CA VAL A 433 8.69 -8.11 11.73
C VAL A 433 8.62 -7.84 10.24
N VAL A 434 8.16 -6.64 9.88
CA VAL A 434 8.14 -6.18 8.49
C VAL A 434 8.81 -4.82 8.41
N VAL A 435 10.07 -4.80 7.96
CA VAL A 435 10.76 -3.56 7.61
C VAL A 435 10.12 -3.02 6.33
N THR A 436 9.28 -1.99 6.48
CA THR A 436 8.31 -1.56 5.46
C THR A 436 8.97 -1.05 4.19
N SER A 437 10.08 -0.35 4.34
CA SER A 437 10.95 0.06 3.25
C SER A 437 12.38 0.25 3.72
N MET A 438 13.33 -0.30 2.96
CA MET A 438 14.74 -0.01 3.03
C MET A 438 15.30 0.24 1.64
N GLN A 439 16.40 0.98 1.57
CA GLN A 439 17.19 1.12 0.36
C GLN A 439 18.41 0.20 0.43
N ALA A 440 18.59 -0.65 -0.58
CA ALA A 440 19.83 -1.42 -0.73
C ALA A 440 20.88 -0.58 -1.47
N ASP A 441 22.15 -0.80 -1.14
CA ASP A 441 23.26 -0.12 -1.81
C ASP A 441 23.20 -0.30 -3.34
N GLY A 442 23.28 0.83 -4.06
CA GLY A 442 23.43 0.85 -5.52
C GLY A 442 22.13 0.85 -6.34
N ASP A 443 20.95 0.83 -5.72
CA ASP A 443 19.67 0.96 -6.43
C ASP A 443 18.86 2.15 -5.91
N ALA A 444 18.91 3.26 -6.66
CA ALA A 444 18.22 4.50 -6.30
C ALA A 444 16.71 4.47 -6.61
N ASP A 445 16.29 3.60 -7.54
CA ASP A 445 14.96 3.61 -8.13
C ASP A 445 14.07 2.51 -7.57
N ARG A 446 14.60 1.66 -6.68
CA ARG A 446 13.85 0.60 -6.00
C ARG A 446 13.99 0.67 -4.49
N LEU A 447 12.94 0.23 -3.83
CA LEU A 447 12.91 -0.02 -2.40
C LEU A 447 12.65 -1.51 -2.16
N LEU A 448 13.12 -1.99 -1.02
CA LEU A 448 12.88 -3.33 -0.55
C LEU A 448 12.02 -3.28 0.71
N LEU A 449 10.99 -4.10 0.75
CA LEU A 449 10.35 -4.50 2.00
C LEU A 449 11.03 -5.80 2.44
N VAL A 450 11.30 -5.95 3.74
CA VAL A 450 11.82 -7.19 4.32
C VAL A 450 10.85 -7.73 5.35
N GLY A 451 10.38 -8.96 5.16
CA GLY A 451 9.51 -9.66 6.10
C GLY A 451 10.26 -10.81 6.79
N SER A 452 10.01 -10.99 8.08
CA SER A 452 10.64 -12.01 8.91
C SER A 452 9.65 -12.56 9.93
N GLU A 453 9.52 -13.88 10.00
CA GLU A 453 8.62 -14.58 10.93
C GLU A 453 9.44 -15.50 11.85
N ARG A 454 9.37 -15.26 13.16
CA ARG A 454 10.21 -15.96 14.16
C ARG A 454 9.98 -17.47 14.21
N ASP A 455 8.72 -17.89 14.20
CA ASP A 455 8.36 -19.28 14.52
C ASP A 455 8.68 -20.23 13.36
N SER A 456 8.48 -19.79 12.12
CA SER A 456 8.85 -20.56 10.92
C SER A 456 10.30 -20.34 10.49
N GLY A 457 10.92 -19.23 10.92
CA GLY A 457 12.22 -18.78 10.41
C GLY A 457 12.14 -18.24 8.97
N ASP A 458 10.94 -18.02 8.43
CA ASP A 458 10.77 -17.50 7.08
C ASP A 458 11.25 -16.05 6.98
N GLN A 459 12.16 -15.78 6.05
CA GLN A 459 12.70 -14.45 5.77
C GLN A 459 12.67 -14.20 4.28
N PHE A 460 12.10 -13.06 3.88
CA PHE A 460 11.89 -12.72 2.48
C PHE A 460 11.99 -11.22 2.24
N ALA A 461 12.15 -10.85 0.98
CA ALA A 461 12.05 -9.48 0.54
C ALA A 461 11.08 -9.32 -0.63
N ILE A 462 10.54 -8.10 -0.77
CA ILE A 462 9.73 -7.67 -1.92
C ILE A 462 10.39 -6.42 -2.49
N ALA A 463 10.75 -6.46 -3.76
CA ALA A 463 11.25 -5.30 -4.48
C ALA A 463 10.09 -4.54 -5.14
N PHE A 464 10.04 -3.23 -4.94
CA PHE A 464 9.05 -2.36 -5.56
C PHE A 464 9.66 -1.01 -5.97
N PRO A 465 9.07 -0.30 -6.95
CA PRO A 465 9.63 0.96 -7.45
C PRO A 465 9.55 2.05 -6.39
N ARG A 466 10.61 2.86 -6.30
CA ARG A 466 10.58 4.11 -5.54
C ARG A 466 9.73 5.12 -6.30
N LEU A 467 8.65 5.58 -5.67
CA LEU A 467 7.90 6.72 -6.20
C LEU A 467 8.48 8.01 -5.66
N HIS A 468 9.16 8.77 -6.52
CA HIS A 468 9.60 10.12 -6.19
C HIS A 468 8.39 11.02 -5.95
N GLY A 469 8.33 11.61 -4.75
CA GLY A 469 7.26 12.46 -4.26
C GLY A 469 7.28 12.53 -2.72
N TRP A 470 6.36 13.29 -2.15
CA TRP A 470 6.14 13.33 -0.70
C TRP A 470 4.84 12.63 -0.38
N PHE A 471 4.89 11.49 0.29
CA PHE A 471 3.67 10.81 0.73
C PHE A 471 3.68 10.79 2.25
N THR A 472 2.61 11.32 2.86
CA THR A 472 2.41 11.22 4.31
C THR A 472 1.27 10.22 4.54
N GLY A 473 1.35 9.43 5.62
CA GLY A 473 0.35 8.41 5.96
C GLY A 473 0.47 7.10 5.21
N SER A 474 1.53 6.92 4.41
CA SER A 474 1.80 5.65 3.72
C SER A 474 2.08 4.51 4.69
N GLY A 475 2.81 4.77 5.79
CA GLY A 475 3.05 3.79 6.86
C GLY A 475 1.76 3.37 7.56
N ASP A 476 0.91 4.33 7.94
CA ASP A 476 -0.39 4.07 8.56
C ASP A 476 -1.28 3.21 7.65
N LEU A 477 -1.35 3.56 6.35
CA LEU A 477 -2.06 2.78 5.33
C LEU A 477 -1.48 1.37 5.21
N PHE A 478 -0.15 1.24 5.17
CA PHE A 478 0.51 -0.06 5.06
C PHE A 478 0.19 -0.97 6.25
N ALA A 479 0.33 -0.45 7.48
CA ALA A 479 0.07 -1.20 8.69
C ALA A 479 -1.38 -1.70 8.74
N ALA A 480 -2.34 -0.86 8.33
CA ALA A 480 -3.75 -1.22 8.21
C ALA A 480 -3.98 -2.34 7.17
N LEU A 481 -3.46 -2.17 5.96
CA LEU A 481 -3.58 -3.16 4.88
C LEU A 481 -2.93 -4.50 5.28
N LEU A 482 -1.73 -4.46 5.83
CA LEU A 482 -1.02 -5.65 6.28
C LEU A 482 -1.77 -6.38 7.40
N THR A 483 -2.35 -5.64 8.34
CA THR A 483 -3.19 -6.22 9.42
C THR A 483 -4.36 -7.00 8.84
N ALA A 484 -5.15 -6.39 7.94
CA ALA A 484 -6.28 -7.05 7.29
C ALA A 484 -5.84 -8.27 6.48
N ARG A 485 -4.84 -8.10 5.59
CA ARG A 485 -4.39 -9.19 4.71
C ARG A 485 -3.77 -10.34 5.49
N LEU A 486 -3.06 -10.08 6.58
CA LEU A 486 -2.49 -11.12 7.44
C LEU A 486 -3.59 -11.91 8.16
N HIS A 487 -4.65 -11.22 8.60
CA HIS A 487 -5.81 -11.88 9.19
C HIS A 487 -6.55 -12.77 8.18
N GLU A 488 -6.72 -12.31 6.95
CA GLU A 488 -7.36 -13.07 5.86
C GLU A 488 -6.55 -14.31 5.44
N CYS A 489 -5.27 -14.14 5.09
CA CYS A 489 -4.49 -15.20 4.46
C CYS A 489 -3.65 -16.05 5.42
N ARG A 490 -3.45 -15.59 6.68
CA ARG A 490 -2.65 -16.26 7.71
C ARG A 490 -1.22 -16.62 7.26
N ALA A 491 -0.67 -15.84 6.33
CA ALA A 491 0.66 -16.03 5.79
C ALA A 491 1.34 -14.68 5.55
N LEU A 492 2.38 -14.36 6.33
CA LEU A 492 3.04 -13.05 6.32
C LEU A 492 3.51 -12.65 4.92
N ARG A 493 4.13 -13.59 4.19
CA ARG A 493 4.59 -13.38 2.81
C ARG A 493 3.48 -12.90 1.89
N ARG A 494 2.36 -13.62 1.86
CA ARG A 494 1.24 -13.29 1.01
C ARG A 494 0.57 -11.97 1.43
N ALA A 495 0.49 -11.73 2.73
CA ALA A 495 -0.05 -10.50 3.26
C ALA A 495 0.78 -9.28 2.84
N CYS A 496 2.12 -9.38 2.90
CA CYS A 496 3.03 -8.34 2.42
C CYS A 496 2.86 -8.08 0.92
N GLU A 497 2.78 -9.11 0.08
CA GLU A 497 2.57 -8.91 -1.37
C GLU A 497 1.27 -8.12 -1.65
N LEU A 498 0.17 -8.49 -1.00
CA LEU A 498 -1.14 -7.83 -1.18
C LEU A 498 -1.14 -6.40 -0.62
N ALA A 499 -0.55 -6.19 0.56
CA ALA A 499 -0.45 -4.88 1.19
C ALA A 499 0.44 -3.93 0.36
N THR A 500 1.61 -4.39 -0.08
CA THR A 500 2.52 -3.62 -0.94
C THR A 500 1.86 -3.29 -2.28
N ALA A 501 1.17 -4.26 -2.91
CA ALA A 501 0.47 -4.01 -4.16
C ALA A 501 -0.64 -2.94 -4.00
N SER A 502 -1.44 -3.02 -2.93
CA SER A 502 -2.50 -2.04 -2.63
C SER A 502 -1.92 -0.65 -2.38
N GLN A 503 -0.93 -0.54 -1.49
CA GLN A 503 -0.29 0.75 -1.18
C GLN A 503 0.34 1.36 -2.43
N ALA A 504 1.13 0.59 -3.19
CA ALA A 504 1.78 1.08 -4.39
C ALA A 504 0.76 1.58 -5.43
N ALA A 505 -0.38 0.89 -5.57
CA ALA A 505 -1.44 1.29 -6.47
C ALA A 505 -2.12 2.60 -6.02
N VAL A 506 -2.40 2.77 -4.72
CA VAL A 506 -2.92 4.02 -4.14
C VAL A 506 -1.93 5.17 -4.32
N MET A 507 -0.64 4.93 -4.06
CA MET A 507 0.41 5.94 -4.24
C MET A 507 0.58 6.33 -5.72
N ALA A 508 0.51 5.36 -6.64
CA ALA A 508 0.56 5.64 -8.06
C ALA A 508 -0.66 6.45 -8.53
N ALA A 509 -1.86 6.16 -8.03
CA ALA A 509 -3.06 6.96 -8.30
C ALA A 509 -2.94 8.38 -7.72
N THR A 510 -2.33 8.51 -6.54
CA THR A 510 -2.03 9.81 -5.92
C THR A 510 -1.07 10.63 -6.78
N LYS A 511 0.00 10.01 -7.27
CA LYS A 511 0.97 10.66 -8.16
C LYS A 511 0.34 11.13 -9.48
N ARG A 512 -0.47 10.29 -10.14
CA ARG A 512 -1.19 10.68 -11.37
C ARG A 512 -2.11 11.88 -11.13
N HIS A 513 -2.85 11.85 -10.02
CA HIS A 513 -3.72 12.97 -9.65
C HIS A 513 -2.93 14.28 -9.45
N GLN A 514 -1.74 14.19 -8.85
CA GLN A 514 -0.85 15.33 -8.68
C GLN A 514 -0.31 15.86 -10.00
N GLU A 515 0.10 14.99 -10.92
CA GLU A 515 0.59 15.37 -12.26
C GLU A 515 -0.47 16.08 -13.10
N GLU A 516 -1.75 15.77 -12.88
CA GLU A 516 -2.90 16.39 -13.53
C GLU A 516 -3.38 17.69 -12.85
N ALA A 517 -2.93 17.99 -11.62
CA ALA A 517 -3.42 19.12 -10.84
C ALA A 517 -2.72 20.46 -11.24
N PRO A 518 -3.49 21.52 -11.57
CA PRO A 518 -2.92 22.83 -11.91
C PRO A 518 -2.10 23.42 -10.76
N GLY A 519 -0.85 23.80 -11.01
CA GLY A 519 0.03 24.43 -10.02
C GLY A 519 0.67 23.49 -9.00
N ALA A 520 0.52 22.16 -9.16
CA ALA A 520 1.10 21.15 -8.28
C ALA A 520 2.49 20.67 -8.74
N ALA A 521 3.26 21.49 -9.46
CA ALA A 521 4.63 21.15 -9.83
C ALA A 521 5.48 20.91 -8.57
N MET A 522 6.27 19.84 -8.58
CA MET A 522 7.25 19.63 -7.52
C MET A 522 8.23 20.81 -7.50
N PRO A 523 8.48 21.45 -6.35
CA PRO A 523 9.57 22.40 -6.23
C PRO A 523 10.87 21.72 -6.65
N ALA A 524 11.67 22.40 -7.49
CA ALA A 524 12.94 21.87 -8.00
C ALA A 524 13.99 21.62 -6.90
N ALA A 525 13.78 22.19 -5.70
CA ALA A 525 14.65 22.05 -4.53
C ALA A 525 13.92 21.29 -3.40
N PRO A 526 14.66 20.55 -2.53
CA PRO A 526 14.09 19.97 -1.32
C PRO A 526 13.49 21.07 -0.45
N CYS A 527 12.17 21.08 -0.29
CA CYS A 527 11.49 22.00 0.62
C CYS A 527 11.35 21.32 2.00
N PRO A 528 11.88 21.94 3.08
CA PRO A 528 11.77 21.41 4.44
C PRO A 528 10.32 21.10 4.83
N ARG A 529 10.12 20.09 5.70
CA ARG A 529 8.78 19.81 6.26
C ARG A 529 8.31 21.06 7.02
N GLY A 530 7.09 21.54 6.72
CA GLY A 530 6.55 22.77 7.31
C GLY A 530 6.78 24.05 6.49
N GLU A 531 7.59 24.05 5.43
CA GLU A 531 7.73 25.23 4.56
C GLU A 531 6.99 25.08 3.22
N ARG A 532 6.28 23.96 3.07
CA ARG A 532 5.63 23.56 1.82
C ARG A 532 4.32 24.32 1.61
N PRO A 533 4.04 24.84 0.39
CA PRO A 533 2.76 25.43 0.08
C PRO A 533 1.61 24.44 0.32
N ALA A 534 0.54 24.89 0.97
CA ALA A 534 -0.59 24.02 1.31
C ALA A 534 -1.23 23.36 0.08
N ALA A 535 -1.28 24.05 -1.06
CA ALA A 535 -1.76 23.49 -2.32
C ALA A 535 -0.91 22.30 -2.81
N THR A 536 0.42 22.40 -2.66
CA THR A 536 1.34 21.32 -2.99
C THR A 536 1.13 20.14 -2.05
N VAL A 537 1.14 20.35 -0.74
CA VAL A 537 0.93 19.24 0.24
C VAL A 537 -0.42 18.55 -0.01
N ARG A 538 -1.48 19.33 -0.26
CA ARG A 538 -2.82 18.81 -0.58
C ARG A 538 -2.84 17.94 -1.83
N ALA A 539 -2.06 18.26 -2.86
CA ALA A 539 -2.00 17.45 -4.08
C ALA A 539 -1.37 16.07 -3.84
N PHE A 540 -0.58 15.93 -2.78
CA PHE A 540 0.10 14.69 -2.37
C PHE A 540 -0.65 13.90 -1.28
N GLU A 541 -1.83 14.35 -0.86
CA GLU A 541 -2.70 13.58 0.03
C GLU A 541 -3.13 12.28 -0.65
N LEU A 542 -3.02 11.17 0.09
CA LEU A 542 -3.30 9.84 -0.47
C LEU A 542 -4.72 9.77 -1.03
N ARG A 543 -4.86 9.28 -2.26
CA ARG A 543 -6.14 9.10 -2.94
C ARG A 543 -6.84 7.81 -2.48
N ILE A 544 -7.00 7.61 -1.17
CA ILE A 544 -7.52 6.37 -0.57
C ILE A 544 -8.94 6.05 -1.07
N VAL A 545 -9.91 6.95 -0.89
CA VAL A 545 -11.31 6.71 -1.27
C VAL A 545 -11.46 6.47 -2.78
N PRO A 546 -10.90 7.30 -3.69
CA PRO A 546 -10.94 7.01 -5.13
C PRO A 546 -10.26 5.70 -5.52
N SER A 547 -9.31 5.22 -4.71
CA SER A 547 -8.56 3.99 -4.96
C SER A 547 -9.15 2.76 -4.25
N GLN A 548 -10.39 2.83 -3.76
CA GLN A 548 -11.02 1.71 -3.02
C GLN A 548 -10.96 0.37 -3.76
N HIS A 549 -11.15 0.37 -5.08
CA HIS A 549 -11.07 -0.85 -5.89
C HIS A 549 -9.65 -1.47 -5.89
N LEU A 550 -8.61 -0.62 -5.83
CA LEU A 550 -7.20 -1.05 -5.73
C LEU A 550 -6.84 -1.58 -4.35
N ILE A 551 -7.58 -1.18 -3.31
CA ILE A 551 -7.44 -1.72 -1.95
C ILE A 551 -8.11 -3.10 -1.87
N LEU A 552 -9.32 -3.23 -2.43
CA LEU A 552 -10.07 -4.49 -2.45
C LEU A 552 -9.36 -5.57 -3.27
N SER A 553 -8.89 -5.20 -4.47
CA SER A 553 -8.31 -6.14 -5.44
C SER A 553 -7.09 -5.52 -6.13
N PRO A 554 -5.94 -5.43 -5.44
CA PRO A 554 -4.74 -4.87 -6.03
C PRO A 554 -4.19 -5.79 -7.14
N PRO A 555 -3.69 -5.23 -8.26
CA PRO A 555 -2.93 -6.02 -9.22
C PRO A 555 -1.63 -6.50 -8.57
N LEU A 556 -1.43 -7.81 -8.51
CA LEU A 556 -0.27 -8.40 -7.86
C LEU A 556 0.99 -8.23 -8.73
N ALA A 557 1.60 -7.05 -8.64
CA ALA A 557 2.76 -6.67 -9.44
C ALA A 557 4.11 -7.01 -8.79
N TYR A 558 4.12 -7.29 -7.47
CA TYR A 558 5.34 -7.50 -6.69
C TYR A 558 5.25 -8.81 -5.92
N THR A 559 6.24 -9.67 -6.13
CA THR A 559 6.30 -11.01 -5.53
C THR A 559 7.47 -11.11 -4.56
N ALA A 560 7.25 -11.82 -3.46
CA ALA A 560 8.30 -12.06 -2.48
C ALA A 560 9.34 -13.08 -2.97
N PHE A 561 10.60 -12.86 -2.60
CA PHE A 561 11.71 -13.79 -2.82
C PHE A 561 12.50 -14.01 -1.54
N ASP A 562 13.15 -15.17 -1.42
CA ASP A 562 13.88 -15.57 -0.21
C ASP A 562 15.21 -14.83 -0.08
N ILE A 563 15.63 -14.56 1.16
CA ILE A 563 16.85 -13.79 1.48
C ILE A 563 17.72 -14.42 2.56
#